data_AF-A0A964NV57-F1
#
_entry.id   AF-A0A964NV57-F1
#
_cell.length_a   1.000
_cell.length_b   1.000
_cell.length_c   1.000
_cell.angle_alpha   90.00
_cell.angle_beta   90.00
_cell.angle_gamma   90.00
#
_symmetry.space_group_name_H-M   'P 1'
#
loop_
_entity.id
_entity.type
_entity.pdbx_description
1 polymer ?
#
loop_
_entity_poly.entity_id
_entity_poly.type
_entity_poly.pdbx_seq_one_letter_code
_entity_poly.pdbx_strand_id
1 'polypeptide(L)'
;MLAERIPDNCPALVLNADYRPLSYFPLSLWSWQDTIKAVFLDRVNIVAEYERTVRSVSFEMRLPSVVSLKSYVRPTRNPAFTRFNVFLRDRFQCQYCGAKDDLTFDHVLPRSRGGRTTWDNVVAACAGCNLMKGSHLPHRAGM
;
A
#
# COMPACT_ATOMS: atom_id res chain seq x y z
N MET A 1 -17.75 20.69 15.86
CA MET A 1 -16.73 20.47 16.91
C MET A 1 -16.51 18.97 17.26
N LEU A 2 -16.77 18.02 16.35
CA LEU A 2 -16.58 16.57 16.62
C LEU A 2 -15.35 15.95 15.92
N ALA A 3 -14.73 16.66 14.97
CA ALA A 3 -13.61 16.15 14.18
C ALA A 3 -12.28 16.07 14.95
N GLU A 4 -12.18 16.69 16.12
CA GLU A 4 -10.94 16.74 16.92
C GLU A 4 -10.81 15.58 17.93
N ARG A 5 -11.79 14.68 18.04
CA ARG A 5 -11.81 13.68 19.11
C ARG A 5 -11.10 12.37 18.78
N ILE A 6 -10.99 11.98 17.51
CA ILE A 6 -10.37 10.70 17.12
C ILE A 6 -9.10 10.96 16.31
N PRO A 7 -7.94 10.34 16.62
CA PRO A 7 -6.68 10.55 15.91
C PRO A 7 -6.57 9.85 14.55
N ASP A 8 -7.68 9.55 13.88
CA ASP A 8 -7.67 8.71 12.66
C ASP A 8 -6.85 9.32 11.50
N ASN A 9 -6.55 10.62 11.55
CA ASN A 9 -5.73 11.31 10.55
C ASN A 9 -4.30 11.67 11.04
N CYS A 10 -3.73 10.87 11.95
CA CYS A 10 -2.37 11.05 12.46
C CYS A 10 -1.45 9.85 12.14
N PRO A 11 -1.21 9.51 10.86
CA PRO A 11 -0.35 8.38 10.50
C PRO A 11 1.12 8.67 10.79
N ALA A 12 1.87 7.70 11.31
CA ALA A 12 3.30 7.88 11.53
C ALA A 12 4.12 7.35 10.36
N LEU A 13 5.13 8.10 9.93
CA LEU A 13 6.15 7.62 9.00
C LEU A 13 7.07 6.63 9.70
N VAL A 14 7.19 5.44 9.13
CA VAL A 14 8.05 4.37 9.65
C VAL A 14 9.31 4.29 8.80
N LEU A 15 10.43 4.55 9.46
CA LEU A 15 11.76 4.43 8.91
C LEU A 15 12.39 3.11 9.36
N ASN A 16 13.29 2.61 8.54
CA ASN A 16 14.17 1.53 8.90
C ASN A 16 15.24 2.02 9.91
N ALA A 17 16.08 1.12 10.42
CA ALA A 17 17.12 1.45 11.38
C ALA A 17 18.22 2.37 10.84
N ASP A 18 18.32 2.52 9.51
CA ASP A 18 19.19 3.48 8.82
C ASP A 18 18.48 4.81 8.50
N TYR A 19 17.31 5.06 9.09
CA TYR A 19 16.47 6.25 8.91
C TYR A 19 15.97 6.47 7.47
N ARG A 20 16.00 5.42 6.62
CA ARG A 20 15.35 5.44 5.30
C ARG A 20 13.94 4.86 5.37
N PRO A 21 12.97 5.32 4.56
CA PRO A 21 11.65 4.70 4.48
C PRO A 21 11.74 3.20 4.17
N LEU A 22 10.90 2.40 4.84
CA LEU A 22 10.78 0.97 4.53
C LEU A 22 10.15 0.71 3.16
N SER A 23 9.26 1.62 2.75
CA SER A 23 8.63 1.61 1.43
C SER A 23 8.42 3.05 0.98
N TYR A 24 8.67 3.31 -0.30
CA TYR A 24 8.43 4.63 -0.90
C TYR A 24 7.05 4.72 -1.56
N PHE A 25 6.51 3.59 -2.06
CA PHE A 25 5.22 3.54 -2.75
C PHE A 25 4.45 2.25 -2.42
N PRO A 26 3.40 2.30 -1.57
CA PRO A 26 3.00 3.48 -0.80
C PRO A 26 4.08 3.81 0.26
N LEU A 27 4.14 5.07 0.69
CA LEU A 27 5.03 5.46 1.77
C LEU A 27 4.75 4.60 3.00
N SER A 28 5.80 4.15 3.70
CA SER A 28 5.66 3.31 4.88
C SER A 28 5.02 4.05 6.05
N LEU A 29 3.69 4.07 6.08
CA LEU A 29 2.89 4.71 7.11
C LEU A 29 2.23 3.65 8.00
N TRP A 30 2.22 3.90 9.30
CA TRP A 30 1.43 3.16 10.27
C TRP A 30 0.29 4.01 10.82
N SER A 31 -0.78 3.35 11.25
CA SER A 31 -1.82 4.00 12.05
C SER A 31 -1.21 4.50 13.37
N TRP A 32 -1.83 5.52 13.97
CA TRP A 32 -1.38 6.01 15.27
C TRP A 32 -1.45 4.92 16.35
N GLN A 33 -2.44 4.01 16.27
CA GLN A 33 -2.61 2.89 17.19
C GLN A 33 -1.44 1.89 17.09
N ASP A 34 -1.08 1.49 15.85
CA ASP A 34 0.04 0.58 15.62
C ASP A 34 1.37 1.20 16.04
N THR A 35 1.50 2.51 15.84
CA THR A 35 2.68 3.28 16.23
C THR A 35 2.85 3.31 17.75
N ILE A 36 1.81 3.65 18.50
CA ILE A 36 1.83 3.60 19.97
C ILE A 36 2.15 2.18 20.44
N LYS A 37 1.48 1.18 19.88
CA LYS A 37 1.74 -0.22 20.22
C LYS A 37 3.22 -0.58 20.03
N ALA A 38 3.85 -0.13 18.95
CA ALA A 38 5.27 -0.35 18.70
C ALA A 38 6.19 0.37 19.68
N VAL A 39 5.82 1.58 20.12
CA VAL A 39 6.54 2.32 21.19
C VAL A 39 6.46 1.57 22.51
N PHE A 40 5.27 1.14 22.94
CA PHE A 40 5.09 0.39 24.19
C PHE A 40 5.79 -0.96 24.20
N LEU A 41 5.90 -1.60 23.04
CA LEU A 41 6.64 -2.85 22.86
C LEU A 41 8.15 -2.62 22.65
N ASP A 42 8.63 -1.38 22.81
CA ASP A 42 10.03 -0.98 22.70
C ASP A 42 10.69 -1.36 21.36
N ARG A 43 9.92 -1.39 20.27
CA ARG A 43 10.38 -1.84 18.94
C ARG A 43 10.92 -0.72 18.05
N VAL A 44 10.63 0.54 18.42
CA VAL A 44 10.95 1.72 17.63
C VAL A 44 11.52 2.83 18.49
N ASN A 45 12.28 3.72 17.86
CA ASN A 45 12.65 5.01 18.44
C ASN A 45 11.71 6.08 17.89
N ILE A 46 11.28 7.02 18.74
CA ILE A 46 10.52 8.20 18.31
C ILE A 46 11.50 9.21 17.71
N VAL A 47 11.24 9.66 16.49
CA VAL A 47 12.07 10.62 15.75
C VAL A 47 11.42 12.00 15.72
N ALA A 48 10.10 12.03 15.55
CA ALA A 48 9.30 13.25 15.60
C ALA A 48 7.90 12.96 16.13
N GLU A 49 7.23 14.00 16.62
CA GLU A 49 5.92 13.91 17.26
C GLU A 49 4.97 14.96 16.68
N TYR A 50 3.67 14.67 16.73
CA TYR A 50 2.62 15.67 16.58
C TYR A 50 2.49 16.50 17.86
N GLU A 51 1.87 17.68 17.77
CA GLU A 51 1.42 18.45 18.96
C GLU A 51 0.24 17.77 19.67
N ARG A 52 -0.38 16.78 19.03
CA ARG A 52 -1.52 16.05 19.59
C ARG A 52 -1.05 15.03 20.61
N THR A 53 -1.76 14.97 21.73
CA THR A 53 -1.48 14.07 22.85
C THR A 53 -2.58 13.01 22.99
N VAL A 54 -2.18 11.79 23.34
CA VAL A 54 -3.06 10.70 23.77
C VAL A 54 -2.89 10.45 25.26
N ARG A 55 -3.99 10.08 25.93
CA ARG A 55 -4.04 9.92 27.38
C ARG A 55 -4.81 8.65 27.76
N SER A 56 -4.38 8.02 28.84
CA SER A 56 -5.18 7.10 29.66
C SER A 56 -5.39 7.74 31.04
N VAL A 57 -6.05 7.02 31.97
CA VAL A 57 -6.24 7.51 33.34
C VAL A 57 -4.91 7.77 34.06
N SER A 58 -3.85 7.05 33.72
CA SER A 58 -2.55 7.07 34.43
C SER A 58 -1.35 7.38 33.53
N PHE A 59 -1.58 7.71 32.27
CA PHE A 59 -0.51 7.88 31.29
C PHE A 59 -0.84 8.95 30.25
N GLU A 60 0.17 9.69 29.82
CA GLU A 60 0.08 10.71 28.78
C GLU A 60 1.32 10.66 27.88
N MET A 61 1.14 10.78 26.56
CA MET A 61 2.23 10.97 25.62
C MET A 61 1.80 11.75 24.39
N ARG A 62 2.75 12.46 23.76
CA ARG A 62 2.56 13.02 22.42
C ARG A 62 2.49 11.90 21.39
N LEU A 63 1.67 12.08 20.36
CA LEU A 63 1.57 11.11 19.28
C LEU A 63 2.84 11.15 18.42
N PRO A 64 3.51 10.02 18.17
CA PRO A 64 4.63 9.99 17.24
C PRO A 64 4.16 10.25 15.80
N SER A 65 4.86 11.12 15.09
CA SER A 65 4.65 11.40 13.66
C SER A 65 5.71 10.73 12.77
N VAL A 66 6.89 10.45 13.33
CA VAL A 66 7.96 9.69 12.66
C VAL A 66 8.61 8.76 13.67
N VAL A 67 8.79 7.50 13.30
CA VAL A 67 9.47 6.49 14.11
C VAL A 67 10.52 5.75 13.26
N SER A 68 11.59 5.27 13.89
CA SER A 68 12.58 4.39 13.25
C SER A 68 12.60 3.02 13.93
N LEU A 69 12.65 1.93 13.17
CA LEU A 69 12.84 0.59 13.71
C LEU A 69 14.18 0.50 14.46
N LYS A 70 14.22 -0.24 15.58
CA LYS A 70 15.49 -0.53 16.27
C LYS A 70 16.36 -1.56 15.55
N SER A 71 15.74 -2.45 14.78
CA SER A 71 16.42 -3.50 14.03
C SER A 71 16.31 -3.25 12.54
N TYR A 72 17.42 -3.44 11.82
CA TYR A 72 17.47 -3.25 10.39
C TYR A 72 16.66 -4.33 9.65
N VAL A 73 15.71 -3.89 8.83
CA VAL A 73 14.95 -4.75 7.92
C VAL A 73 15.59 -4.67 6.54
N ARG A 74 16.02 -5.81 5.99
CA ARG A 74 16.54 -5.87 4.62
C ARG A 74 15.37 -5.77 3.63
N PRO A 75 15.30 -4.72 2.78
CA PRO A 75 14.25 -4.62 1.78
C PRO A 75 14.34 -5.76 0.76
N THR A 76 13.20 -6.28 0.32
CA THR A 76 13.19 -7.25 -0.78
C THR A 76 13.55 -6.54 -2.08
N ARG A 77 14.41 -7.17 -2.91
CA ARG A 77 14.76 -6.61 -4.23
C ARG A 77 13.60 -6.61 -5.21
N ASN A 78 12.65 -7.53 -5.02
CA ASN A 78 11.49 -7.69 -5.89
C ASN A 78 10.25 -7.13 -5.19
N PRO A 79 9.46 -6.27 -5.86
CA PRO A 79 8.17 -5.82 -5.35
C PRO A 79 7.22 -7.00 -5.13
N ALA A 80 6.46 -6.97 -4.04
CA ALA A 80 5.43 -7.96 -3.78
C ALA A 80 4.35 -7.90 -4.87
N PHE A 81 3.91 -9.05 -5.36
CA PHE A 81 2.80 -9.13 -6.32
C PHE A 81 1.48 -8.86 -5.59
N THR A 82 1.02 -7.62 -5.62
CA THR A 82 -0.23 -7.17 -4.99
C THR A 82 -1.05 -6.36 -5.98
N ARG A 83 -2.36 -6.22 -5.74
CA ARG A 83 -3.24 -5.38 -6.56
C ARG A 83 -2.76 -3.96 -6.68
N PHE A 84 -2.36 -3.37 -5.55
CA PHE A 84 -1.82 -2.03 -5.53
C PHE A 84 -0.55 -1.92 -6.39
N ASN A 85 0.40 -2.84 -6.28
CA ASN A 85 1.66 -2.72 -7.02
C ASN A 85 1.50 -2.98 -8.53
N VAL A 86 0.59 -3.87 -8.94
CA VAL A 86 0.24 -4.02 -10.36
C VAL A 86 -0.41 -2.75 -10.89
N PHE A 87 -1.36 -2.16 -10.14
CA PHE A 87 -2.00 -0.91 -10.54
C PHE A 87 -1.01 0.25 -10.58
N LEU A 88 -0.08 0.33 -9.63
CA LEU A 88 0.98 1.32 -9.60
C LEU A 88 1.89 1.22 -10.83
N ARG A 89 2.34 0.00 -11.18
CA ARG A 89 3.11 -0.26 -12.42
C ARG A 89 2.35 0.24 -13.65
N ASP A 90 1.05 -0.02 -13.67
CA ASP A 90 0.13 0.30 -14.76
C ASP A 90 -0.43 1.73 -14.67
N ARG A 91 0.16 2.59 -13.81
CA ARG A 91 -0.20 4.00 -13.61
C ARG A 91 -1.67 4.24 -13.28
N PHE A 92 -2.29 3.28 -12.58
CA PHE A 92 -3.70 3.25 -12.26
C PHE A 92 -4.57 3.47 -13.51
N GLN A 93 -4.21 2.80 -14.60
CA GLN A 93 -4.91 2.88 -15.88
C GLN A 93 -5.11 1.48 -16.48
N CYS A 94 -6.25 1.30 -17.14
CA CYS A 94 -6.53 0.13 -17.95
C CYS A 94 -5.48 0.02 -19.06
N GLN A 95 -4.78 -1.11 -19.14
CA GLN A 95 -3.75 -1.34 -20.15
C GLN A 95 -4.30 -1.56 -21.55
N TYR A 96 -5.63 -1.68 -21.69
CA TYR A 96 -6.30 -1.85 -22.98
C TYR A 96 -6.88 -0.54 -23.53
N CYS A 97 -7.44 0.33 -22.69
CA CYS A 97 -8.12 1.55 -23.14
C CYS A 97 -7.71 2.84 -22.44
N GLY A 98 -6.87 2.78 -21.41
CA GLY A 98 -6.41 3.95 -20.64
C GLY A 98 -7.40 4.49 -19.59
N ALA A 99 -8.61 3.93 -19.46
CA ALA A 99 -9.57 4.33 -18.42
C ALA A 99 -8.98 4.14 -17.02
N LYS A 100 -9.35 5.01 -16.06
CA LYS A 100 -8.82 5.00 -14.68
C LYS A 100 -9.79 4.43 -13.65
N ASP A 101 -11.06 4.32 -14.02
CA ASP A 101 -12.12 3.91 -13.11
C ASP A 101 -12.41 2.41 -13.24
N ASP A 102 -12.94 1.84 -12.15
CA ASP A 102 -13.36 0.43 -12.06
C ASP A 102 -12.31 -0.58 -12.56
N LEU A 103 -11.05 -0.34 -12.17
CA LEU A 103 -9.93 -1.20 -12.53
C LEU A 103 -9.99 -2.53 -11.80
N THR A 104 -9.78 -3.60 -12.54
CA THR A 104 -9.75 -5.00 -12.13
C THR A 104 -8.42 -5.65 -12.56
N PHE A 105 -8.21 -6.90 -12.15
CA PHE A 105 -7.13 -7.73 -12.67
C PHE A 105 -7.61 -8.51 -13.88
N ASP A 106 -6.82 -8.48 -14.94
CA ASP A 106 -7.00 -9.36 -16.08
C ASP A 106 -5.70 -10.12 -16.38
N HIS A 107 -5.88 -11.38 -16.81
CA HIS A 107 -4.79 -12.21 -17.28
C HIS A 107 -4.65 -12.07 -18.79
N VAL A 108 -3.53 -11.53 -19.27
CA VAL A 108 -3.24 -11.30 -20.69
C VAL A 108 -3.41 -12.60 -21.49
N LEU A 109 -2.75 -13.68 -21.06
CA LEU A 109 -3.11 -15.06 -21.40
C LEU A 109 -4.19 -15.53 -20.40
N PRO A 110 -5.42 -15.81 -20.84
CA PRO A 110 -6.49 -16.24 -19.94
C PRO A 110 -6.13 -17.51 -19.16
N ARG A 111 -6.61 -17.62 -17.91
CA ARG A 111 -6.41 -18.81 -17.07
C ARG A 111 -6.89 -20.10 -17.74
N SER A 112 -8.01 -20.04 -18.48
CA SER A 112 -8.54 -21.18 -19.25
C SER A 112 -7.60 -21.69 -20.34
N ARG A 113 -6.59 -20.89 -20.73
CA ARG A 113 -5.53 -21.25 -21.69
C ARG A 113 -4.16 -21.41 -21.03
N GLY A 114 -4.12 -21.65 -19.72
CA GLY A 114 -2.87 -21.88 -18.98
C GLY A 114 -2.20 -20.60 -18.46
N GLY A 115 -2.88 -19.45 -18.54
CA GLY A 115 -2.42 -18.19 -17.97
C GLY A 115 -2.10 -18.27 -16.48
N ARG A 116 -0.86 -17.95 -16.10
CA ARG A 116 -0.42 -17.92 -14.71
C ARG A 116 -0.62 -16.54 -14.10
N THR A 117 -0.80 -16.48 -12.78
CA THR A 117 -0.81 -15.22 -12.03
C THR A 117 0.63 -14.78 -11.77
N THR A 118 1.21 -14.05 -12.70
CA THR A 118 2.58 -13.52 -12.63
C THR A 118 2.62 -12.06 -13.05
N TRP A 119 3.72 -11.37 -12.72
CA TRP A 119 3.95 -9.99 -13.14
C TRP A 119 3.78 -9.80 -14.65
N ASP A 120 4.28 -10.72 -15.47
CA ASP A 120 4.24 -10.57 -16.93
C ASP A 120 2.87 -10.86 -17.55
N ASN A 121 1.98 -11.55 -16.82
CA ASN A 121 0.70 -12.02 -17.36
C ASN A 121 -0.52 -11.34 -16.74
N VAL A 122 -0.36 -10.51 -15.71
CA VAL A 122 -1.47 -9.80 -15.08
C VAL A 122 -1.32 -8.30 -15.29
N VAL A 123 -2.39 -7.66 -15.74
CA VAL A 123 -2.48 -6.21 -15.98
C VAL A 123 -3.71 -5.61 -15.31
N ALA A 124 -3.67 -4.31 -15.07
CA ALA A 124 -4.85 -3.52 -14.76
C ALA A 124 -5.75 -3.41 -16.00
N ALA A 125 -7.02 -3.78 -15.86
CA ALA A 125 -8.02 -3.63 -16.90
C ALA A 125 -9.32 -3.11 -16.30
N CYS A 126 -9.96 -2.10 -16.90
CA CYS A 126 -11.29 -1.68 -16.45
C CYS A 126 -12.29 -2.84 -16.64
N ALA A 127 -13.34 -2.88 -15.81
CA ALA A 127 -14.32 -3.97 -15.86
C ALA A 127 -14.92 -4.19 -17.26
N GLY A 128 -15.17 -3.12 -18.01
CA GLY A 128 -15.70 -3.20 -19.39
C GLY A 128 -14.75 -3.91 -20.36
N CYS A 129 -13.48 -3.51 -20.41
CA CYS A 129 -12.48 -4.20 -21.24
C CYS A 129 -12.25 -5.63 -20.75
N ASN A 130 -12.12 -5.85 -19.44
CA ASN A 130 -11.91 -7.18 -18.90
C ASN A 130 -13.04 -8.15 -19.31
N LEU A 131 -14.30 -7.70 -19.19
CA LEU A 131 -15.46 -8.48 -19.61
C LEU A 131 -15.49 -8.74 -21.12
N MET A 132 -15.19 -7.72 -21.94
CA MET A 132 -15.14 -7.85 -23.41
C MET A 132 -14.05 -8.83 -23.86
N LYS A 133 -12.89 -8.83 -23.19
CA LYS A 133 -11.82 -9.78 -23.48
C LYS A 133 -12.22 -11.19 -23.08
N GLY A 134 -12.77 -11.36 -21.88
CA GLY A 134 -13.16 -12.65 -21.34
C GLY A 134 -12.05 -13.70 -21.46
N SER A 135 -12.34 -14.82 -22.14
CA SER A 135 -11.39 -15.90 -22.38
C SER A 135 -10.57 -15.76 -23.68
N HIS A 136 -10.62 -14.59 -24.33
CA HIS A 136 -9.85 -14.30 -25.54
C HIS A 136 -8.48 -13.71 -25.20
N LEU A 137 -7.55 -13.80 -26.16
CA LEU A 137 -6.30 -13.02 -26.11
C LEU A 137 -6.63 -11.56 -26.47
N PRO A 138 -5.91 -10.54 -25.96
CA PRO A 138 -6.23 -9.13 -26.19
C PRO A 138 -6.45 -8.78 -27.67
N HIS A 139 -5.51 -9.19 -28.54
CA HIS A 139 -5.61 -8.95 -29.99
C HIS A 139 -6.83 -9.61 -30.64
N ARG A 140 -7.35 -10.72 -30.08
CA ARG A 140 -8.58 -11.38 -30.59
C ARG A 140 -9.85 -10.70 -30.09
N ALA A 141 -9.75 -9.88 -29.04
CA ALA A 141 -10.84 -9.11 -28.47
C ALA A 141 -10.86 -7.65 -28.97
N GLY A 142 -9.94 -7.26 -29.86
CA GLY A 142 -9.85 -5.88 -30.37
C GLY A 142 -9.27 -4.88 -29.37
N MET A 143 -8.34 -5.34 -28.52
CA MET A 143 -7.60 -4.53 -27.56
C MET A 143 -6.18 -4.25 -27.99
#